data_AF-A0A2A8BZP0-F1
#
_entry.id   AF-A0A2A8BZP0-F1
#
_cell.length_a   1.000
_cell.length_b   1.000
_cell.length_c   1.000
_cell.angle_alpha   90.00
_cell.angle_beta   90.00
_cell.angle_gamma   90.00
#
_symmetry.space_group_name_H-M   'P 1'
#
loop_
_entity.id
_entity.type
_entity.pdbx_description
1 polymer ?
#
loop_
_entity_poly.entity_id
_entity_poly.type
_entity_poly.pdbx_seq_one_letter_code
_entity_poly.pdbx_strand_id
1 'polypeptide(L)'
;MNMETIDACVQAVRYAYNQGIISVRENQVHLTQPVFEELLLEVGAKPTIVSRASKYYPFEVSFIHMDITYYSLYSAEEMTNKIGGFIDELIASN
;
A
#
# COMPACT_ATOMS: atom_id res chain seq x y z
N MET A 1 -15.43 4.19 26.65
CA MET A 1 -14.18 3.47 26.32
C MET A 1 -13.43 3.21 27.61
N ASN A 2 -12.90 2.00 27.82
CA ASN A 2 -12.13 1.60 29.02
C ASN A 2 -10.77 1.02 28.60
N MET A 3 -9.89 0.73 29.56
CA MET A 3 -8.55 0.20 29.25
C MET A 3 -8.58 -1.17 28.57
N GLU A 4 -9.49 -2.06 28.95
CA GLU A 4 -9.64 -3.37 28.29
C GLU A 4 -9.99 -3.24 26.80
N THR A 5 -10.87 -2.29 26.46
CA THR A 5 -11.23 -1.99 25.06
C THR A 5 -10.00 -1.46 24.32
N ILE A 6 -9.21 -0.58 24.94
CA ILE A 6 -7.99 -0.04 24.34
C ILE A 6 -6.98 -1.16 24.09
N ASP A 7 -6.77 -2.06 25.06
CA ASP A 7 -5.84 -3.18 24.91
C ASP A 7 -6.26 -4.11 23.76
N ALA A 8 -7.56 -4.42 23.64
CA ALA A 8 -8.08 -5.19 22.52
C ALA A 8 -7.82 -4.50 21.16
N CYS A 9 -8.05 -3.19 21.08
CA CYS A 9 -7.73 -2.41 19.88
C CYS A 9 -6.23 -2.43 19.56
N VAL A 10 -5.35 -2.31 20.56
CA VAL A 10 -3.89 -2.38 20.38
C VAL A 10 -3.48 -3.73 19.83
N GLN A 11 -4.06 -4.84 20.33
CA GLN A 11 -3.76 -6.17 19.78
C GLN A 11 -4.26 -6.33 18.34
N ALA A 12 -5.43 -5.79 18.01
CA ALA A 12 -5.95 -5.80 16.65
C ALA A 12 -5.05 -5.01 15.69
N VAL A 13 -4.57 -3.84 16.10
CA VAL A 13 -3.63 -3.02 15.31
C VAL A 13 -2.29 -3.74 15.12
N ARG A 14 -1.77 -4.40 16.17
CA ARG A 14 -0.53 -5.20 16.07
C ARG A 14 -0.70 -6.38 15.12
N TYR A 15 -1.85 -7.06 15.19
CA TYR A 15 -2.16 -8.14 14.27
C TYR A 15 -2.21 -7.63 12.82
N ALA A 16 -2.91 -6.53 12.57
CA ALA A 16 -2.98 -5.91 11.24
C ALA A 16 -1.59 -5.52 10.72
N TYR A 17 -0.75 -4.93 11.57
CA TYR A 17 0.64 -4.59 11.23
C TYR A 17 1.46 -5.83 10.84
N ASN A 18 1.29 -6.96 11.54
CA ASN A 18 1.94 -8.22 11.19
C ASN A 18 1.44 -8.82 9.87
N GLN A 19 0.25 -8.42 9.39
CA GLN A 19 -0.26 -8.75 8.05
C GLN A 19 0.17 -7.72 6.98
N GLY A 20 1.04 -6.77 7.32
CA GLY A 20 1.51 -5.73 6.40
C GLY A 20 0.58 -4.52 6.27
N ILE A 21 -0.45 -4.39 7.11
CA ILE A 21 -1.29 -3.19 7.17
C ILE A 21 -0.65 -2.16 8.11
N ILE A 22 -0.04 -1.12 7.55
CA ILE A 22 0.65 -0.06 8.29
C ILE A 22 -0.36 0.89 8.96
N SER A 23 -1.40 1.29 8.23
CA SER A 23 -2.48 2.12 8.79
C SER A 23 -3.74 2.10 7.95
N VAL A 24 -4.88 2.38 8.58
CA VAL A 24 -6.16 2.60 7.90
C VAL A 24 -6.66 4.00 8.24
N ARG A 25 -7.04 4.78 7.22
CA ARG A 25 -7.57 6.14 7.36
C ARG A 25 -8.75 6.31 6.43
N GLU A 26 -9.94 6.49 6.98
CA GLU A 26 -11.19 6.54 6.19
C GLU A 26 -11.30 5.31 5.27
N ASN A 27 -11.29 5.50 3.95
CA ASN A 27 -11.31 4.44 2.94
C ASN A 27 -9.93 4.11 2.37
N GLN A 28 -8.85 4.53 3.03
CA GLN A 28 -7.47 4.31 2.58
C GLN A 28 -6.74 3.32 3.48
N VAL A 29 -6.06 2.35 2.87
CA VAL A 29 -5.27 1.34 3.55
C VAL A 29 -3.82 1.44 3.10
N HIS A 30 -2.95 1.81 4.03
CA HIS A 30 -1.51 1.84 3.82
C HIS A 30 -0.95 0.44 4.06
N LEU A 31 -0.34 -0.13 3.03
CA LEU A 31 0.28 -1.45 3.07
C LEU A 31 1.80 -1.33 3.02
N THR A 32 2.48 -2.37 3.48
CA THR A 32 3.87 -2.61 3.11
C THR A 32 3.96 -2.89 1.60
N GLN A 33 5.10 -2.58 0.99
CA GLN A 33 5.31 -2.80 -0.45
C GLN A 33 5.08 -4.26 -0.88
N PRO A 34 5.57 -5.30 -0.16
CA PRO A 34 5.36 -6.68 -0.61
C PRO A 34 3.87 -7.06 -0.65
N VAL A 35 3.10 -6.72 0.39
CA VAL A 35 1.66 -7.02 0.45
C VAL A 35 0.89 -6.22 -0.59
N PHE A 36 1.26 -4.96 -0.81
CA PHE A 36 0.67 -4.14 -1.86
C PHE A 36 0.84 -4.76 -3.25
N GLU A 37 2.06 -5.22 -3.56
CA GLU A 37 2.39 -5.80 -4.86
C GLU A 37 1.67 -7.14 -5.11
N GLU A 38 1.61 -8.00 -4.09
CA GLU A 38 0.85 -9.26 -4.14
C GLU A 38 -0.63 -9.01 -4.45
N LEU A 39 -1.26 -8.06 -3.75
CA LEU A 39 -2.66 -7.72 -3.95
C LEU A 39 -2.92 -7.02 -5.29
N LEU A 40 -1.99 -6.14 -5.73
CA LEU A 40 -2.10 -5.49 -7.03
C LEU A 40 -2.11 -6.52 -8.17
N LEU A 41 -1.27 -7.55 -8.08
CA LEU A 41 -1.26 -8.67 -9.01
C LEU A 41 -2.55 -9.49 -8.93
N GLU A 42 -3.00 -9.83 -7.73
CA GLU A 42 -4.20 -10.64 -7.53
C GLU A 42 -5.44 -9.97 -8.13
N VAL A 43 -5.59 -8.65 -7.90
CA VAL A 43 -6.71 -7.88 -8.43
C VAL A 43 -6.54 -7.58 -9.93
N GLY A 44 -5.31 -7.58 -10.44
CA GLY A 44 -5.00 -7.21 -11.83
C GLY A 44 -5.35 -5.75 -12.15
N ALA A 45 -5.36 -4.88 -11.14
CA ALA A 45 -5.69 -3.48 -11.31
C ALA A 45 -4.51 -2.70 -11.91
N LYS A 46 -4.81 -1.64 -12.68
CA LYS A 46 -3.80 -0.69 -13.11
C LYS A 46 -3.48 0.26 -11.95
N PRO A 47 -2.23 0.33 -11.47
CA PRO A 47 -1.90 1.23 -10.37
C PRO A 47 -1.91 2.69 -10.84
N THR A 48 -2.26 3.59 -9.91
CA THR A 48 -2.05 5.03 -10.03
C THR A 48 -0.76 5.38 -9.29
N ILE A 49 0.12 6.15 -9.93
CA ILE A 49 1.39 6.59 -9.34
C ILE A 49 1.35 8.11 -9.20
N VAL A 50 1.57 8.61 -7.98
CA VAL A 50 1.60 10.05 -7.70
C VAL A 50 2.90 10.44 -7.00
N SER A 51 3.42 11.62 -7.35
CA SER A 51 4.58 12.21 -6.67
C SER A 51 4.16 12.92 -5.38
N ARG A 52 5.02 12.83 -4.37
CA ARG A 52 4.83 13.40 -3.03
C ARG A 52 6.01 14.29 -2.65
N ALA A 53 5.77 15.26 -1.78
CA ALA A 53 6.80 16.17 -1.25
C ALA A 53 7.76 15.52 -0.23
N SER A 54 7.92 14.19 -0.24
CA SER A 54 8.78 13.45 0.67
C SER A 54 10.12 13.16 0.01
N LYS A 55 11.23 13.48 0.69
CA LYS A 55 12.57 13.17 0.20
C LYS A 55 12.86 11.66 0.18
N TYR A 56 12.34 10.93 1.16
CA TYR A 56 12.64 9.50 1.34
C TYR A 56 11.69 8.61 0.55
N TYR A 57 10.41 9.00 0.50
CA TYR A 57 9.36 8.26 -0.18
C TYR A 57 8.56 9.18 -1.12
N PRO A 58 9.20 9.68 -2.20
CA PRO A 58 8.60 10.64 -3.12
C PRO A 58 7.48 10.05 -3.97
N PHE A 59 7.23 8.74 -3.91
CA PHE A 59 6.18 8.10 -4.71
C PHE A 59 5.16 7.41 -3.82
N GLU A 60 3.90 7.53 -4.22
CA GLU A 60 2.80 6.70 -3.73
C GLU A 60 2.20 5.98 -4.91
N VAL A 61 2.02 4.67 -4.73
CA VAL A 61 1.40 3.78 -5.70
C VAL A 61 0.13 3.26 -5.07
N SER A 62 -0.99 3.34 -5.80
CA SER A 62 -2.30 2.97 -5.28
C SER A 62 -3.18 2.27 -6.31
N PHE A 63 -4.14 1.50 -5.81
CA PHE A 63 -5.24 0.96 -6.61
C PHE A 63 -6.52 0.97 -5.78
N ILE A 64 -7.68 0.95 -6.46
CA ILE A 64 -8.99 0.93 -5.81
C ILE A 64 -9.58 -0.48 -5.96
N HIS A 65 -10.05 -1.04 -4.85
CA HIS A 65 -10.82 -2.28 -4.83
C HIS A 65 -11.98 -2.14 -3.85
N MET A 66 -13.21 -2.39 -4.31
CA MET A 66 -14.44 -2.27 -3.49
C MET A 66 -14.53 -0.94 -2.73
N ASP A 67 -14.34 0.19 -3.42
CA ASP A 67 -14.37 1.55 -2.87
C ASP A 67 -13.29 1.87 -1.81
N ILE A 68 -12.32 0.98 -1.61
CA ILE A 68 -11.15 1.16 -0.73
C ILE A 68 -9.93 1.43 -1.59
N THR A 69 -9.17 2.48 -1.25
CA THR A 69 -7.88 2.78 -1.85
C THR A 69 -6.78 2.08 -1.07
N TYR A 70 -6.12 1.11 -1.68
CA TYR A 70 -4.91 0.50 -1.15
C TYR A 70 -3.71 1.25 -1.69
N TYR A 71 -2.75 1.56 -0.84
CA TYR A 71 -1.56 2.29 -1.28
C TYR A 71 -0.30 1.84 -0.53
N SER A 72 0.84 2.05 -1.17
CA SER A 72 2.17 1.88 -0.60
C SER A 72 3.08 3.01 -1.05
N LEU A 73 4.11 3.28 -0.25
CA LEU A 73 5.06 4.36 -0.46
C LEU A 73 6.39 3.82 -0.92
N TYR A 74 7.00 4.50 -1.89
CA TYR A 74 8.23 4.06 -2.53
C TYR A 74 9.26 5.18 -2.58
N SER A 75 10.51 4.82 -2.33
CA SER A 75 11.69 5.61 -2.62
C SER A 75 11.93 5.70 -4.13
N ALA A 76 12.79 6.63 -4.55
CA ALA A 76 13.18 6.71 -5.95
C ALA A 76 13.91 5.45 -6.43
N GLU A 77 14.76 4.85 -5.58
CA GLU A 77 15.47 3.62 -5.90
C GLU A 77 14.51 2.44 -6.09
N GLU A 78 13.55 2.27 -5.19
CA GLU A 78 12.55 1.21 -5.30
C GLU A 78 11.68 1.39 -6.55
N MET A 79 11.25 2.62 -6.87
CA MET A 79 10.50 2.86 -8.11
C MET A 79 11.34 2.61 -9.36
N THR A 80 12.62 3.00 -9.40
CA THR A 80 13.48 2.72 -10.56
C THR A 80 13.64 1.22 -10.80
N ASN A 81 13.83 0.44 -9.72
CA ASN A 81 13.95 -1.01 -9.81
C ASN A 81 12.63 -1.71 -10.19
N LYS A 82 11.49 -1.10 -9.89
CA LYS A 82 10.15 -1.68 -10.15
C LYS A 82 9.54 -1.23 -11.48
N ILE A 83 9.82 -0.01 -11.92
CA ILE A 83 9.40 0.52 -13.23
C ILE A 83 10.22 -0.14 -14.34
N GLY A 84 11.51 -0.41 -14.16
CA GLY A 84 12.35 -1.08 -15.17
C GLY A 84 12.03 -2.56 -15.46
N GLY A 85 10.92 -3.10 -14.97
CA GLY A 85 10.48 -4.47 -15.25
C GLY A 85 8.99 -4.69 -14.93
N PHE A 86 8.62 -4.70 -13.66
CA PHE A 86 7.31 -5.20 -13.21
C PHE A 86 6.13 -4.24 -13.42
N ILE A 87 6.30 -2.94 -13.16
CA ILE A 87 5.24 -1.93 -13.36
C ILE A 87 5.06 -1.63 -14.85
N ASP A 88 6.16 -1.58 -15.62
CA ASP A 88 6.06 -1.43 -17.08
C ASP A 88 5.36 -2.64 -17.73
N GLU A 89 5.62 -3.86 -17.26
CA GLU A 89 4.89 -5.06 -17.68
C GLU A 89 3.39 -4.99 -17.34
N LEU A 90 3.01 -4.53 -16.13
CA LEU A 90 1.60 -4.31 -15.75
C LEU A 90 0.91 -3.20 -16.57
N ILE A 91 1.64 -2.18 -17.02
CA ILE A 91 1.11 -1.11 -17.88
C ILE A 91 1.01 -1.55 -19.34
N ALA A 92 1.96 -2.36 -19.83
CA ALA A 92 2.04 -2.79 -21.23
C ALA A 92 1.13 -3.99 -21.58
N SER A 93 0.64 -4.72 -20.58
CA SER A 93 -0.16 -5.94 -20.78
C SER A 93 -1.68 -5.72 -20.97
N ASN A 94 -2.16 -4.46 -20.99
CA ASN A 94 -3.58 -4.10 -21.15
C ASN A 94 -3.81 -3.09 -22.26
#